data_AF-A0A1V5ZIY7-F1
#
_entry.id   AF-A0A1V5ZIY7-F1
#
_cell.length_a   1.000
_cell.length_b   1.000
_cell.length_c   1.000
_cell.angle_alpha   90.00
_cell.angle_beta   90.00
_cell.angle_gamma   90.00
#
_symmetry.space_group_name_H-M   'P 1'
#
loop_
_entity.id
_entity.type
_entity.pdbx_description
1 polymer ?
#
loop_
_entity_poly.entity_id
_entity_poly.type
_entity_poly.pdbx_seq_one_letter_code
_entity_poly.pdbx_strand_id
1 'polypeptide(L)'
;MGDYVLSVDDVRAGRAFDDGVARGTFYLDGHKPDDDKRTYILPKEELDVPPYQIPLRSLIARDGNNLLMAGRCFSCDQLALSSARVSTTGAMMGQAAGIAAALAVEKGCDAHDLEGAAVREIVEARSARLEV
;
A
#
# COMPACT_ATOMS: atom_id res chain seq x y z
N MET A 1 6.68 7.46 9.10
CA MET A 1 5.51 7.81 8.26
C MET A 1 6.01 8.17 6.87
N GLY A 2 5.13 8.11 5.87
CA GLY A 2 5.39 8.49 4.50
C GLY A 2 4.65 9.77 4.11
N ASP A 3 4.76 10.12 2.84
CA ASP A 3 4.18 11.36 2.30
C ASP A 3 2.66 11.26 2.15
N TYR A 4 2.16 10.02 2.06
CA TYR A 4 0.74 9.72 2.17
C TYR A 4 0.49 8.66 3.24
N VAL A 5 -0.68 8.75 3.86
CA VAL A 5 -1.18 7.74 4.79
C VAL A 5 -2.45 7.19 4.17
N LEU A 6 -2.41 5.92 3.72
CA LEU A 6 -3.60 5.26 3.18
C LEU A 6 -4.69 5.17 4.25
N SER A 7 -5.85 5.73 3.97
CA SER A 7 -6.97 5.76 4.91
C SER A 7 -7.98 4.64 4.66
N VAL A 8 -8.77 4.29 5.68
CA VAL A 8 -9.90 3.38 5.53
C VAL A 8 -10.93 3.92 4.53
N ASP A 9 -11.06 5.24 4.40
CA ASP A 9 -11.94 5.86 3.43
C ASP A 9 -11.46 5.61 1.99
N ASP A 10 -10.14 5.62 1.75
CA ASP A 10 -9.56 5.26 0.45
C ASP A 10 -9.86 3.78 0.10
N VAL A 11 -9.74 2.89 1.10
CA VAL A 11 -10.03 1.47 0.96
C VAL A 11 -11.52 1.25 0.65
N ARG A 12 -12.41 1.89 1.42
CA ARG A 12 -13.88 1.81 1.21
C ARG A 12 -14.31 2.38 -0.14
N ALA A 13 -13.63 3.42 -0.62
CA ALA A 13 -13.90 4.03 -1.92
C ALA A 13 -13.33 3.25 -3.12
N GLY A 14 -12.53 2.19 -2.88
CA GLY A 14 -11.86 1.47 -3.97
C GLY A 14 -10.89 2.34 -4.75
N ARG A 15 -10.19 3.23 -4.04
CA ARG A 15 -9.53 4.37 -4.68
C ARG A 15 -8.41 3.94 -5.62
N ALA A 16 -8.42 4.54 -6.81
CA ALA A 16 -7.29 4.53 -7.74
C ALA A 16 -6.39 5.76 -7.50
N PHE A 17 -5.10 5.59 -7.75
CA PHE A 17 -4.07 6.60 -7.62
C PHE A 17 -3.23 6.63 -8.89
N ASP A 18 -2.80 7.82 -9.31
CA ASP A 18 -1.90 7.98 -10.46
C ASP A 18 -0.57 7.25 -10.22
N ASP A 19 -0.12 7.24 -8.97
CA ASP A 19 1.06 6.53 -8.48
C ASP A 19 0.74 5.20 -7.78
N GLY A 20 -0.37 4.55 -8.10
CA GLY A 20 -0.71 3.22 -7.58
C GLY A 20 0.31 2.16 -8.01
N VAL A 21 0.92 1.44 -7.06
CA VAL A 21 1.98 0.44 -7.32
C VAL A 21 1.71 -0.95 -6.75
N ALA A 22 0.69 -1.07 -5.90
CA ALA A 22 0.21 -2.36 -5.42
C ALA A 22 -1.33 -2.37 -5.31
N ARG A 23 -1.92 -3.56 -5.24
CA ARG A 23 -3.37 -3.77 -5.19
C ARG A 23 -3.77 -4.51 -3.92
N GLY A 24 -4.74 -3.96 -3.21
CA GLY A 24 -5.44 -4.61 -2.11
C GLY A 24 -6.77 -5.18 -2.59
N THR A 25 -7.11 -6.38 -2.16
CA THR A 25 -8.40 -7.04 -2.46
C THR A 25 -8.98 -7.77 -1.25
N PHE A 26 -8.41 -7.55 -0.07
CA PHE A 26 -8.84 -8.22 1.15
C PHE A 26 -9.88 -7.37 1.86
N TYR A 27 -10.78 -8.01 2.60
CA TYR A 27 -11.73 -7.29 3.44
C TYR A 27 -11.03 -6.65 4.66
N LEU A 28 -11.71 -5.75 5.37
CA LEU A 28 -11.22 -5.16 6.61
C LEU A 28 -11.28 -6.21 7.73
N ASP A 29 -10.13 -6.74 8.17
CA ASP A 29 -10.05 -7.82 9.16
C ASP A 29 -9.50 -7.36 10.52
N GLY A 30 -9.79 -6.10 10.91
CA GLY A 30 -9.35 -5.54 12.18
C GLY A 30 -9.95 -6.30 13.36
N HIS A 31 -9.12 -6.88 14.23
CA HIS A 31 -9.56 -7.65 15.40
C HIS A 31 -9.55 -6.80 16.67
N LYS A 32 -10.52 -7.03 17.56
CA LYS A 32 -10.56 -6.36 18.86
C LYS A 32 -9.38 -6.81 19.72
N PRO A 33 -8.59 -5.87 20.27
CA PRO A 33 -7.38 -6.19 21.03
C PRO A 33 -7.68 -6.79 22.41
N ASP A 34 -8.90 -6.64 22.91
CA ASP A 34 -9.37 -7.05 24.24
C ASP A 34 -10.24 -8.32 24.23
N ASP A 35 -10.38 -8.99 23.08
CA ASP A 35 -11.21 -10.18 22.93
C ASP A 35 -10.45 -11.35 22.29
N ASP A 36 -10.12 -12.35 23.12
CA ASP A 36 -9.46 -13.59 22.70
C ASP A 36 -10.29 -14.42 21.70
N LYS A 37 -11.57 -14.09 21.50
CA LYS A 37 -12.45 -14.78 20.54
C LYS A 37 -12.23 -14.34 19.10
N ARG A 38 -11.25 -13.46 18.82
CA ARG A 38 -10.97 -12.92 17.48
C ARG A 38 -12.19 -12.26 16.85
N THR A 39 -12.94 -11.49 17.62
CA THR A 39 -14.04 -10.70 17.07
C THR A 39 -13.51 -9.49 16.31
N TYR A 40 -14.23 -9.07 15.27
CA TYR A 40 -13.85 -7.92 14.47
C TYR A 40 -14.20 -6.60 15.18
N ILE A 41 -13.42 -5.56 14.91
CA ILE A 41 -13.67 -4.19 15.34
C ILE A 41 -14.97 -3.68 14.70
N LEU A 42 -15.18 -4.01 13.43
CA LEU A 42 -16.34 -3.61 12.65
C LEU A 42 -17.42 -4.71 12.62
N PRO A 43 -18.71 -4.33 12.45
CA PRO A 43 -19.78 -5.27 12.13
C PRO A 43 -19.48 -6.03 10.83
N LYS A 44 -20.05 -7.24 10.68
CA LYS A 44 -19.79 -8.11 9.52
C LYS A 44 -20.17 -7.44 8.19
N GLU A 45 -21.20 -6.61 8.23
CA GLU A 45 -21.76 -5.88 7.09
C GLU A 45 -20.84 -4.76 6.60
N GLU A 46 -19.85 -4.35 7.41
CA GLU A 46 -18.91 -3.27 7.11
C GLU A 46 -17.49 -3.78 6.80
N LEU A 47 -17.27 -5.10 6.78
CA LEU A 47 -15.94 -5.67 6.50
C LEU A 47 -15.60 -5.62 5.01
N ASP A 48 -16.61 -5.81 4.15
CA ASP A 48 -16.40 -5.91 2.71
C ASP A 48 -16.02 -4.55 2.11
N VAL A 49 -15.03 -4.57 1.22
CA VAL A 49 -14.52 -3.38 0.54
C VAL A 49 -14.15 -3.75 -0.90
N PRO A 50 -14.32 -2.83 -1.87
CA PRO A 50 -13.85 -3.07 -3.23
C PRO A 50 -12.32 -3.19 -3.28
N PRO A 51 -11.75 -3.71 -4.38
CA PRO A 51 -10.33 -3.57 -4.64
C PRO A 51 -9.87 -2.12 -4.56
N TYR A 52 -8.66 -1.87 -4.09
CA TYR A 52 -8.08 -0.53 -3.93
C TYR A 52 -6.58 -0.55 -4.21
N GLN A 53 -6.00 0.61 -4.52
CA GLN A 53 -4.57 0.73 -4.81
C GLN A 53 -3.78 1.22 -3.59
N ILE A 54 -2.50 0.83 -3.53
CA ILE A 54 -1.51 1.40 -2.62
C ILE A 54 -0.64 2.37 -3.44
N PRO A 55 -0.63 3.68 -3.14
CA PRO A 55 0.20 4.64 -3.85
C PRO A 55 1.66 4.56 -3.39
N LEU A 56 2.61 4.83 -4.30
CA LEU A 56 4.05 4.76 -4.03
C LEU A 56 4.46 5.65 -2.86
N ARG A 57 3.88 6.85 -2.77
CA ARG A 57 4.13 7.81 -1.68
C ARG A 57 3.73 7.32 -0.28
N SER A 58 2.96 6.24 -0.15
CA SER A 58 2.73 5.56 1.14
C SER A 58 3.91 4.65 1.54
N LEU A 59 4.76 4.31 0.59
CA LEU A 59 5.93 3.44 0.75
C LEU A 59 7.22 4.24 0.96
N ILE A 60 7.27 5.53 0.64
CA ILE A 60 8.46 6.37 0.83
C ILE A 60 8.44 6.94 2.25
N ALA A 61 9.55 6.88 2.98
CA ALA A 61 9.64 7.50 4.30
C ALA A 61 9.76 9.03 4.17
N ARG A 62 8.88 9.76 4.86
CA ARG A 62 8.82 11.24 4.81
C ARG A 62 10.15 11.88 5.21
N ASP A 63 10.78 11.35 6.26
CA ASP A 63 11.96 11.95 6.90
C ASP A 63 13.28 11.34 6.37
N GLY A 64 13.23 10.55 5.30
CA GLY A 64 14.39 9.86 4.76
C GLY A 64 14.37 9.78 3.24
N ASN A 65 15.47 10.18 2.62
CA ASN A 65 15.58 10.26 1.16
C ASN A 65 15.86 8.91 0.48
N ASN A 66 16.34 7.94 1.25
CA ASN A 66 16.81 6.63 0.79
C ASN A 66 16.14 5.46 1.52
N LEU A 67 14.98 5.69 2.14
CA LEU A 67 14.27 4.69 2.92
C LEU A 67 12.86 4.45 2.37
N LEU A 68 12.62 3.21 1.92
CA LEU A 68 11.29 2.72 1.53
C LEU A 68 10.78 1.69 2.54
N MET A 69 9.46 1.60 2.66
CA MET A 69 8.70 0.76 3.57
C MET A 69 7.73 -0.09 2.77
N ALA A 70 7.65 -1.38 3.07
CA ALA A 70 6.72 -2.31 2.41
C ALA A 70 6.20 -3.34 3.41
N GLY A 71 4.97 -3.82 3.20
CA GLY A 71 4.32 -4.75 4.12
C GLY A 71 3.71 -4.01 5.30
N ARG A 72 3.99 -4.43 6.54
CA ARG A 72 3.30 -3.90 7.74
C ARG A 72 3.79 -2.53 8.21
N CYS A 73 4.94 -2.06 7.72
CA CYS A 73 5.54 -0.80 8.13
C CYS A 73 5.22 0.37 7.20
N PHE A 74 4.48 0.15 6.12
CA PHE A 74 4.06 1.23 5.22
C PHE A 74 3.05 2.16 5.88
N SER A 75 2.85 3.34 5.29
CA SER A 75 2.03 4.38 5.91
C SER A 75 0.56 4.22 5.56
N CYS A 76 -0.20 3.83 6.57
CA CYS A 76 -1.65 3.65 6.53
C CYS A 76 -2.24 3.82 7.94
N ASP A 77 -3.55 4.04 8.02
CA ASP A 77 -4.26 3.95 9.29
C ASP A 77 -4.46 2.48 9.72
N GLN A 78 -4.89 2.28 10.97
CA GLN A 78 -5.03 0.96 11.56
C GLN A 78 -6.05 0.07 10.82
N LEU A 79 -7.15 0.64 10.32
CA LEU A 79 -8.20 -0.13 9.66
C LEU A 79 -7.77 -0.47 8.22
N ALA A 80 -7.20 0.46 7.47
CA ALA A 80 -6.60 0.20 6.18
C ALA A 80 -5.50 -0.86 6.27
N LEU A 81 -4.66 -0.81 7.31
CA LEU A 81 -3.63 -1.83 7.56
C LEU A 81 -4.23 -3.22 7.70
N SER A 82 -5.41 -3.36 8.32
CA SER A 82 -6.04 -4.67 8.50
C SER A 82 -6.26 -5.39 7.16
N SER A 83 -6.72 -4.67 6.14
CA SER A 83 -6.87 -5.22 4.80
C SER A 83 -5.52 -5.33 4.05
N ALA A 84 -4.70 -4.27 4.07
CA ALA A 84 -3.53 -4.15 3.19
C ALA A 84 -2.33 -5.02 3.61
N ARG A 85 -2.29 -5.51 4.86
CA ARG A 85 -1.15 -6.26 5.42
C ARG A 85 -1.03 -7.72 4.93
N VAL A 86 -1.97 -8.21 4.12
CA VAL A 86 -1.94 -9.60 3.64
C VAL A 86 -0.72 -9.87 2.76
N SER A 87 -0.22 -11.10 2.75
CA SER A 87 1.04 -11.46 2.10
C SER A 87 1.09 -11.12 0.61
N THR A 88 -0.03 -11.18 -0.09
CA THR A 88 -0.13 -10.83 -1.52
C THR A 88 0.13 -9.34 -1.76
N THR A 89 -0.62 -8.46 -1.10
CA THR A 89 -0.42 -7.01 -1.17
C THR A 89 0.95 -6.62 -0.61
N GLY A 90 1.41 -7.28 0.45
CA GLY A 90 2.77 -7.15 0.98
C GLY A 90 3.87 -7.46 -0.04
N ALA A 91 3.73 -8.56 -0.79
CA ALA A 91 4.67 -8.92 -1.85
C ALA A 91 4.67 -7.90 -3.00
N MET A 92 3.49 -7.41 -3.40
CA MET A 92 3.37 -6.35 -4.42
C MET A 92 4.06 -5.05 -3.96
N MET A 93 3.83 -4.62 -2.71
CA MET A 93 4.52 -3.46 -2.15
C MET A 93 6.05 -3.66 -2.12
N GLY A 94 6.52 -4.86 -1.75
CA GLY A 94 7.95 -5.17 -1.75
C GLY A 94 8.58 -5.12 -3.15
N GLN A 95 7.88 -5.65 -4.15
CA GLN A 95 8.31 -5.56 -5.55
C GLN A 95 8.39 -4.10 -6.01
N ALA A 96 7.35 -3.30 -5.73
CA ALA A 96 7.32 -1.88 -6.08
C ALA A 96 8.45 -1.09 -5.40
N ALA A 97 8.67 -1.30 -4.10
CA ALA A 97 9.72 -0.63 -3.34
C ALA A 97 11.13 -0.97 -3.87
N GLY A 98 11.37 -2.23 -4.24
CA GLY A 98 12.64 -2.65 -4.84
C GLY A 98 12.88 -2.04 -6.23
N ILE A 99 11.84 -1.94 -7.06
CA ILE A 99 11.90 -1.27 -8.35
C ILE A 99 12.17 0.23 -8.18
N ALA A 100 11.46 0.89 -7.27
CA ALA A 100 11.67 2.29 -6.95
C ALA A 100 13.12 2.55 -6.48
N ALA A 101 13.64 1.72 -5.56
CA ALA A 101 15.02 1.84 -5.11
C ALA A 101 16.04 1.69 -6.25
N ALA A 102 15.85 0.70 -7.15
CA ALA A 102 16.71 0.50 -8.30
C ALA A 102 16.66 1.70 -9.27
N LEU A 103 15.46 2.23 -9.53
CA LEU A 103 15.24 3.35 -10.43
C LEU A 103 15.84 4.67 -9.88
N ALA A 104 15.72 4.89 -8.56
CA ALA A 104 16.35 6.04 -7.89
C ALA A 104 17.88 6.00 -8.05
N VAL A 105 18.49 4.84 -7.83
CA VAL A 105 19.94 4.64 -8.02
C VAL A 105 20.35 4.85 -9.48
N GLU A 106 19.58 4.31 -10.44
CA GLU A 106 19.86 4.47 -11.86
C GLU A 106 19.80 5.94 -12.31
N LYS A 107 18.83 6.70 -11.80
CA LYS A 107 18.66 8.13 -12.11
C LYS A 107 19.55 9.05 -11.29
N GLY A 108 20.19 8.55 -10.24
CA GLY A 108 20.97 9.36 -9.30
C GLY A 108 20.12 10.38 -8.54
N CYS A 109 18.88 10.03 -8.20
CA CYS A 109 17.96 10.89 -7.44
C CYS A 109 17.44 10.19 -6.18
N ASP A 110 16.75 10.95 -5.32
CA ASP A 110 16.14 10.42 -4.11
C ASP A 110 14.82 9.72 -4.44
N ALA A 111 14.33 8.86 -3.53
CA ALA A 111 13.07 8.15 -3.75
C ALA A 111 11.87 9.10 -3.94
N HIS A 112 11.93 10.28 -3.32
CA HIS A 112 10.94 11.36 -3.42
C HIS A 112 10.87 12.01 -4.81
N ASP A 113 11.96 11.95 -5.58
CA ASP A 113 12.04 12.56 -6.92
C ASP A 113 11.51 11.63 -8.02
N LEU A 114 11.09 10.42 -7.66
CA LEU A 114 10.56 9.46 -8.62
C LEU A 114 9.12 9.81 -9.00
N GLU A 115 8.89 9.91 -10.31
CA GLU A 115 7.56 9.85 -10.89
C GLU A 115 6.94 8.49 -10.58
N GLY A 116 5.89 8.45 -9.74
CA GLY A 116 5.24 7.20 -9.35
C GLY A 116 4.69 6.40 -10.55
N ALA A 117 4.29 7.08 -11.61
CA ALA A 117 3.90 6.48 -12.88
C ALA A 117 5.02 5.61 -13.50
N ALA A 118 6.29 6.01 -13.37
CA ALA A 118 7.41 5.23 -13.88
C ALA A 118 7.59 3.90 -13.13
N VAL A 119 7.38 3.89 -11.81
CA VAL A 119 7.40 2.65 -11.01
C VAL A 119 6.19 1.77 -11.36
N ARG A 120 5.03 2.39 -11.53
CA ARG A 120 3.78 1.74 -11.94
C ARG A 120 3.93 1.01 -13.28
N GLU A 121 4.47 1.68 -14.30
CA GLU A 121 4.71 1.09 -15.62
C GLU A 121 5.59 -0.16 -15.53
N ILE A 122 6.64 -0.14 -14.70
CA ILE A 122 7.54 -1.28 -14.54
C ILE A 122 6.87 -2.45 -13.82
N VAL A 123 6.05 -2.21 -12.79
CA VAL A 123 5.32 -3.31 -12.13
C VAL A 123 4.27 -3.92 -13.05
N GLU A 124 3.55 -3.10 -13.82
CA GLU A 124 2.56 -3.57 -14.81
C GLU A 124 3.23 -4.35 -15.95
N ALA A 125 4.38 -3.89 -16.45
CA ALA A 125 5.19 -4.62 -17.42
C ALA A 125 5.70 -5.97 -16.89
N ARG A 126 5.76 -6.14 -15.56
CA ARG A 126 6.06 -7.42 -14.88
C ARG A 126 4.80 -8.18 -14.46
N SER A 127 3.70 -7.97 -15.17
CA SER A 127 2.40 -8.65 -15.02
C SER A 127 1.61 -8.30 -13.76
N ALA A 128 1.98 -7.24 -13.02
CA ALA A 128 1.13 -6.76 -11.93
C ALA A 128 -0.20 -6.21 -12.48
N ARG A 129 -1.32 -6.59 -11.87
CA ARG A 129 -2.65 -6.04 -12.19
C ARG A 129 -3.06 -5.07 -11.11
N LEU A 130 -3.24 -3.80 -11.48
CA LEU A 130 -3.53 -2.72 -10.55
C LEU A 130 -4.95 -2.15 -10.69
N GLU A 131 -5.76 -2.65 -11.62
CA GLU A 131 -7.15 -2.23 -11.83
C GLU A 131 -8.01 -2.39 -10.56
N VAL A 132 -8.80 -1.37 -10.24
CA VAL A 132 -9.68 -1.31 -9.07
C VAL A 132 -11.07 -0.84 -9.44
#